data_AF-A0A9D7UAW9-F1
#
_entry.id   AF-A0A9D7UAW9-F1
#
_cell.length_a   1.000
_cell.length_b   1.000
_cell.length_c   1.000
_cell.angle_alpha   90.00
_cell.angle_beta   90.00
_cell.angle_gamma   90.00
#
_symmetry.space_group_name_H-M   'P 1'
#
loop_
_entity.id
_entity.type
_entity.pdbx_description
1 polymer ?
#
loop_
_entity_poly.entity_id
_entity_poly.type
_entity_poly.pdbx_seq_one_letter_code
_entity_poly.pdbx_strand_id
1 'polypeptide(L)'
;MRRTERPGKAATEALSAGLAEEAKTHAFVFNTVIADCETNQRLRGFPSWISSRNLENEVSDESVQTLINAVVDRYDLVRRYYSVKQRLLGLDEFHDYDRKCCSGIRDNNVDVGSSERSCDRCLFKL
;
A
#
# COMPACT_ATOMS: atom_id res chain seq x y z
N MET A 1 3.10 5.69 32.44
CA MET A 1 2.68 4.37 31.88
C MET A 1 2.75 4.43 30.36
N ARG A 2 3.78 3.81 29.75
CA ARG A 2 3.89 3.63 28.29
C ARG A 2 2.74 2.70 27.87
N ARG A 3 1.88 3.11 26.94
CA ARG A 3 0.91 2.19 26.34
C ARG A 3 1.70 1.20 25.48
N THR A 4 1.64 -0.07 25.84
CA THR A 4 2.49 -1.15 25.31
C THR A 4 2.04 -1.69 23.94
N GLU A 5 0.91 -1.25 23.40
CA GLU A 5 0.33 -1.84 22.19
C GLU A 5 0.17 -0.82 21.08
N ARG A 6 0.93 -1.02 19.99
CA ARG A 6 0.83 -0.20 18.77
C ARG A 6 -0.53 -0.47 18.10
N PRO A 7 -1.36 0.55 17.85
CA PRO A 7 -2.67 0.37 17.24
C PRO A 7 -2.52 -0.18 15.82
N GLY A 8 -3.36 -1.16 15.48
CA GLY A 8 -3.32 -1.85 14.19
C GLY A 8 -2.41 -3.08 14.15
N LYS A 9 -1.46 -3.23 15.09
CA LYS A 9 -0.54 -4.39 15.11
C LYS A 9 -1.27 -5.73 15.17
N ALA A 10 -2.13 -5.92 16.18
CA ALA A 10 -2.87 -7.16 16.36
C ALA A 10 -3.78 -7.50 15.15
N ALA A 11 -4.41 -6.49 14.55
CA ALA A 11 -5.25 -6.68 13.37
C ALA A 11 -4.43 -7.09 12.14
N THR A 12 -3.29 -6.41 11.91
CA THR A 12 -2.37 -6.74 10.81
C THR A 12 -1.76 -8.13 10.96
N GLU A 13 -1.34 -8.51 12.17
CA GLU A 13 -0.78 -9.83 12.47
C GLU A 13 -1.83 -10.93 12.26
N ALA A 14 -3.05 -10.75 12.78
CA ALA A 14 -4.14 -11.70 12.60
C ALA A 14 -4.52 -11.88 11.12
N LEU A 15 -4.60 -10.78 10.36
CA LEU A 15 -4.87 -10.82 8.93
C LEU A 15 -3.74 -11.54 8.17
N SER A 16 -2.49 -11.23 8.51
CA SER A 16 -1.33 -11.85 7.87
C SER A 16 -1.27 -13.35 8.15
N ALA A 17 -1.58 -13.77 9.38
CA ALA A 17 -1.64 -15.18 9.75
C ALA A 17 -2.73 -15.93 8.97
N GLY A 18 -3.96 -15.40 8.94
CA GLY A 18 -5.06 -16.03 8.19
C GLY A 18 -4.79 -16.11 6.68
N LEU A 19 -4.22 -15.06 6.07
CA LEU A 19 -3.83 -15.09 4.66
C LEU A 19 -2.68 -16.06 4.37
N ALA A 20 -1.78 -16.29 5.33
CA ALA A 20 -0.68 -17.23 5.20
C ALA A 20 -1.16 -18.69 5.23
N GLU A 21 -2.18 -19.02 6.02
CA GLU A 21 -2.78 -20.36 6.05
C GLU A 21 -3.36 -20.73 4.67
N GLU A 22 -4.01 -19.79 3.99
CA GLU A 22 -4.61 -19.98 2.66
C GLU A 22 -3.69 -19.63 1.49
N ALA A 23 -2.39 -19.41 1.74
CA ALA A 23 -1.45 -18.92 0.72
C ALA A 23 -1.40 -19.83 -0.52
N LYS A 24 -1.51 -21.15 -0.34
CA LYS A 24 -1.53 -22.12 -1.46
C LYS A 24 -2.77 -21.98 -2.33
N THR A 25 -3.93 -21.83 -1.71
CA THR A 25 -5.22 -21.64 -2.39
C THR A 25 -5.18 -20.34 -3.20
N HIS A 26 -4.74 -19.24 -2.58
CA HIS A 26 -4.59 -17.96 -3.25
C HIS A 26 -3.58 -18.01 -4.39
N ALA A 27 -2.44 -18.66 -4.20
CA ALA A 27 -1.43 -18.84 -5.25
C ALA A 27 -1.99 -19.66 -6.42
N PHE A 28 -2.76 -20.72 -6.16
CA PHE A 28 -3.39 -21.52 -7.22
C PHE A 28 -4.38 -20.68 -8.03
N VAL A 29 -5.27 -19.92 -7.38
CA VAL A 29 -6.23 -19.03 -8.04
C VAL A 29 -5.49 -17.97 -8.86
N PHE A 30 -4.51 -17.30 -8.26
CA PHE A 30 -3.70 -16.27 -8.94
C PHE A 30 -2.99 -16.82 -10.18
N ASN A 31 -2.33 -17.97 -10.06
CA ASN A 31 -1.63 -18.62 -11.17
C ASN A 31 -2.57 -19.01 -12.30
N THR A 32 -3.78 -19.47 -11.96
CA THR A 32 -4.80 -19.83 -12.96
C THR A 32 -5.26 -18.60 -13.75
N VAL A 33 -5.52 -17.48 -13.06
CA VAL A 33 -5.92 -16.22 -13.71
C VAL A 33 -4.81 -15.66 -14.58
N ILE A 34 -3.56 -15.67 -14.11
CA ILE A 34 -2.43 -15.17 -14.89
C ILE A 34 -2.13 -16.06 -16.10
N ALA A 35 -2.26 -17.38 -15.99
CA ALA A 35 -2.08 -18.29 -17.12
C ALA A 35 -3.15 -18.09 -18.22
N ASP A 36 -4.41 -17.87 -17.82
CA ASP A 36 -5.48 -17.53 -18.76
C ASP A 36 -5.22 -16.18 -19.44
N CYS A 37 -4.81 -15.16 -18.67
CA CYS A 37 -4.44 -13.85 -19.23
C CYS A 37 -3.27 -13.96 -20.22
N GLU A 38 -2.21 -14.69 -19.88
CA GLU A 38 -1.04 -14.92 -20.75
C GLU A 38 -1.43 -15.65 -22.04
N THR A 39 -2.28 -16.68 -21.94
CA THR A 39 -2.80 -17.38 -23.11
C THR A 39 -3.60 -16.46 -24.02
N ASN A 40 -4.52 -15.66 -23.45
CA ASN A 40 -5.31 -14.69 -24.23
C ASN A 40 -4.42 -13.63 -24.90
N GLN A 41 -3.41 -13.14 -24.18
CA GLN A 41 -2.49 -12.12 -24.68
C GLN A 41 -1.68 -12.64 -25.88
N ARG A 42 -1.17 -13.86 -25.76
CA ARG A 42 -0.43 -14.56 -26.83
C ARG A 42 -1.30 -14.83 -28.05
N LEU A 43 -2.53 -15.32 -27.85
CA LEU A 43 -3.46 -15.59 -28.96
C LEU A 43 -3.87 -14.33 -29.72
N ARG A 44 -3.92 -13.18 -29.03
CA ARG A 44 -4.23 -11.87 -29.64
C ARG A 44 -3.00 -11.15 -30.18
N GLY A 45 -1.81 -11.71 -30.00
CA GLY A 45 -0.56 -11.18 -30.57
C GLY A 45 -0.08 -9.88 -29.92
N PHE A 46 -0.49 -9.60 -28.69
CA PHE A 46 -0.02 -8.41 -27.99
C PHE A 46 1.42 -8.59 -27.47
N PRO A 47 2.24 -7.51 -27.48
CA PRO A 47 3.67 -7.61 -27.21
C PRO A 47 4.04 -7.71 -25.71
N SER A 48 3.17 -7.27 -24.80
CA SER A 48 3.40 -7.34 -23.35
C SER A 48 2.09 -7.62 -22.61
N TRP A 49 2.16 -8.03 -21.35
CA TRP A 49 0.99 -8.34 -20.51
C TRP A 49 0.04 -7.14 -20.28
N ILE A 50 0.54 -5.91 -20.37
CA ILE A 50 -0.26 -4.69 -20.12
C ILE A 50 -0.84 -4.07 -21.40
N SER A 51 -0.29 -4.41 -22.58
CA SER A 51 -0.64 -3.76 -23.85
C SER A 51 -2.12 -3.82 -24.20
N SER A 52 -2.83 -4.88 -23.80
CA SER A 52 -4.28 -4.98 -24.02
C SER A 52 -5.05 -3.94 -23.20
N ARG A 53 -4.67 -3.74 -21.93
CA ARG A 53 -5.24 -2.71 -21.05
C ARG A 53 -4.89 -1.30 -21.51
N ASN A 54 -3.67 -1.09 -21.98
CA ASN A 54 -3.25 0.20 -22.51
C ASN A 54 -4.08 0.58 -23.73
N LEU A 55 -4.27 -0.37 -24.66
CA LEU A 55 -5.12 -0.17 -25.83
C LEU A 55 -6.59 0.07 -25.46
N GLU A 56 -7.16 -0.71 -24.53
CA GLU A 56 -8.52 -0.51 -24.01
C GLU A 56 -8.74 0.88 -23.41
N ASN A 57 -7.68 1.46 -22.81
CA ASN A 57 -7.71 2.79 -22.21
C ASN A 57 -7.27 3.89 -23.20
N GLU A 58 -7.02 3.56 -24.47
CA GLU A 58 -6.51 4.49 -25.49
C GLU A 58 -5.18 5.18 -25.11
N VAL A 59 -4.32 4.46 -24.37
CA VAL A 59 -3.00 4.94 -23.93
C VAL A 59 -1.90 4.16 -24.64
N SER A 60 -0.82 4.84 -25.03
CA SER A 60 0.34 4.18 -25.61
C SER A 60 1.17 3.43 -24.55
N ASP A 61 1.76 2.30 -24.93
CA ASP A 61 2.67 1.54 -24.07
C ASP A 61 3.88 2.39 -23.61
N GLU A 62 4.39 3.26 -24.47
CA GLU A 62 5.50 4.17 -24.18
C GLU A 62 5.15 5.18 -23.08
N SER A 63 3.95 5.75 -23.12
CA SER A 63 3.49 6.70 -22.08
C SER A 63 3.39 6.02 -20.71
N VAL A 64 2.86 4.80 -20.66
CA VAL A 64 2.76 4.03 -19.42
C VAL A 64 4.14 3.64 -18.91
N GLN A 65 5.03 3.17 -19.78
CA GLN A 65 6.40 2.82 -19.38
C GLN A 65 7.17 4.04 -18.86
N THR A 66 6.97 5.20 -19.47
CA THR A 66 7.57 6.47 -19.01
C THR A 66 7.10 6.84 -17.62
N LEU A 67 5.79 6.71 -17.34
CA LEU A 67 5.24 6.95 -16.00
C LEU A 67 5.81 5.97 -14.97
N ILE A 68 5.90 4.67 -15.32
CA ILE A 68 6.48 3.65 -14.44
C ILE A 68 7.91 4.03 -14.09
N ASN A 69 8.75 4.33 -15.08
CA ASN A 69 10.14 4.70 -14.87
C ASN A 69 10.25 5.95 -13.97
N ALA A 70 9.50 7.00 -14.28
CA ALA A 70 9.51 8.25 -13.50
C ALA A 70 9.13 8.05 -12.03
N VAL A 71 8.19 7.15 -11.74
CA VAL A 71 7.77 6.82 -10.36
C VAL A 71 8.80 5.93 -9.66
N VAL A 72 9.32 4.90 -10.35
CA VAL A 72 10.32 3.97 -9.81
C VAL A 72 11.62 4.69 -9.45
N ASP A 73 12.07 5.60 -10.31
CA ASP A 73 13.26 6.43 -10.09
C ASP A 73 13.14 7.31 -8.85
N ARG A 74 11.92 7.53 -8.36
CA ARG A 74 11.60 8.38 -7.20
C ARG A 74 11.10 7.62 -5.96
N TYR A 75 11.40 6.34 -5.84
CA TYR A 75 11.14 5.59 -4.60
C TYR A 75 11.87 6.17 -3.36
N ASP A 76 12.88 7.02 -3.57
CA ASP A 76 13.51 7.83 -2.51
C ASP A 76 12.51 8.71 -1.76
N LEU A 77 11.51 9.26 -2.46
CA LEU A 77 10.50 10.14 -1.88
C LEU A 77 9.65 9.42 -0.84
N VAL A 78 9.21 8.20 -1.14
CA VAL A 78 8.41 7.38 -0.21
C VAL A 78 9.22 7.03 1.04
N ARG A 79 10.50 6.68 0.87
CA ARG A 79 11.41 6.44 2.00
C ARG A 79 11.58 7.69 2.88
N ARG A 80 11.77 8.86 2.25
CA ARG A 80 11.89 10.14 2.97
C ARG A 80 10.59 10.49 3.71
N TYR A 81 9.44 10.29 3.07
CA TYR A 81 8.13 10.51 3.68
C TYR A 81 7.94 9.67 4.96
N TYR A 82 8.19 8.36 4.89
CA TYR A 82 8.07 7.50 6.07
C TYR A 82 9.12 7.81 7.15
N SER A 83 10.31 8.26 6.78
CA SER A 83 11.32 8.73 7.73
C SER A 83 10.85 9.97 8.51
N VAL A 84 10.20 10.92 7.83
CA VAL A 84 9.60 12.10 8.47
C VAL A 84 8.43 11.67 9.36
N LYS A 85 7.54 10.81 8.85
CA LYS A 85 6.39 10.30 9.61
C LYS A 85 6.82 9.55 10.88
N GLN A 86 7.86 8.73 10.81
CA GLN A 86 8.45 8.05 11.96
C GLN A 86 8.88 9.04 13.04
N ARG A 87 9.59 10.11 12.65
CA ARG A 87 10.02 11.17 13.59
C ARG A 87 8.84 11.91 14.19
N LEU A 88 7.82 12.23 13.39
CA LEU A 88 6.61 12.91 13.85
C LEU A 88 5.80 12.05 14.84
N LEU A 89 5.83 10.73 14.69
CA LEU A 89 5.17 9.79 15.60
C LEU A 89 6.03 9.39 16.81
N GLY A 90 7.29 9.84 16.87
CA GLY A 90 8.22 9.49 17.95
C GLY A 90 8.55 7.99 18.04
N LEU A 91 8.59 7.29 16.91
CA LEU A 91 8.84 5.85 16.85
C LEU A 91 10.33 5.54 16.61
N ASP A 92 10.86 4.57 17.36
CA ASP A 92 12.23 4.06 17.15
C ASP A 92 12.35 3.25 15.84
N GLU A 93 11.29 2.53 15.48
CA GLU A 93 11.18 1.73 14.25
C GLU A 93 9.79 1.89 13.63
N PHE A 94 9.73 1.95 12.31
CA PHE A 94 8.49 2.12 11.55
C PHE A 94 8.04 0.80 10.89
N HIS A 95 6.91 0.25 11.31
CA HIS A 95 6.34 -0.96 10.72
C HIS A 95 5.23 -0.66 9.71
N ASP A 96 4.78 -1.68 8.99
CA ASP A 96 3.75 -1.58 7.96
C ASP A 96 2.39 -1.14 8.53
N TYR A 97 2.03 -1.60 9.73
CA TYR A 97 0.80 -1.19 10.41
C TYR A 97 0.84 0.28 10.89
N ASP A 98 2.03 0.87 11.06
CA ASP A 98 2.18 2.30 11.41
C ASP A 98 1.87 3.22 10.21
N ARG A 99 1.80 2.68 8.98
CA ARG A 99 1.46 3.45 7.76
C ARG A 99 0.10 4.11 7.87
N LYS A 100 -0.86 3.49 8.55
CA LYS A 100 -2.23 3.98 8.72
C LYS A 100 -2.40 4.92 9.91
N CYS A 101 -1.40 5.01 10.78
CA CYS A 101 -1.41 5.98 11.87
C CYS A 101 -1.39 7.39 11.28
N CYS A 102 -2.29 8.26 11.76
CA CYS A 102 -2.25 9.66 11.36
C CYS A 102 -1.09 10.36 12.06
N SER A 103 -0.26 11.09 11.30
CA SER A 103 0.64 12.09 11.86
C SER A 103 -0.24 13.28 12.22
N GLY A 104 -0.63 13.42 13.49
CA GLY A 104 -1.64 14.39 13.95
C GLY A 104 -1.23 15.86 13.77
N ILE A 105 -1.20 16.31 12.53
CA ILE A 105 -1.26 17.72 12.17
C ILE A 105 -2.72 18.12 12.40
N ARG A 106 -2.98 18.80 13.51
CA ARG A 106 -4.26 19.45 13.77
C ARG A 106 -4.36 20.67 12.85
N ASP A 107 -5.04 20.54 11.71
CA ASP A 107 -5.63 21.71 11.07
C ASP A 107 -6.92 22.04 11.83
N ASN A 108 -6.95 23.17 12.53
CA ASN A 108 -8.13 23.62 13.31
C ASN A 108 -9.35 24.00 12.43
N ASN A 109 -9.37 23.64 11.14
CA ASN A 109 -10.35 24.12 10.17
C ASN A 109 -10.87 23.05 9.19
N VAL A 110 -10.54 21.76 9.40
CA VAL A 110 -11.08 20.66 8.59
C VAL A 110 -11.46 19.52 9.52
N ASP A 111 -12.77 19.28 9.67
CA ASP A 111 -13.33 18.12 10.36
C ASP A 111 -13.17 16.88 9.46
N VAL A 112 -12.03 16.19 9.60
CA VAL A 112 -11.76 14.94 8.86
C VAL A 112 -12.40 13.78 9.63
N GLY A 113 -13.72 13.68 9.47
CA GLY A 113 -14.61 12.82 10.25
C GLY A 113 -14.09 11.42 10.59
N SER A 114 -14.44 10.97 11.80
CA SER A 114 -14.31 9.61 12.37
C SER A 114 -12.90 9.02 12.56
N SER A 115 -11.89 9.55 11.88
CA SER A 115 -10.47 9.14 12.05
C SER A 115 -9.82 9.71 13.31
N GLU A 116 -10.42 10.75 13.91
CA GLU A 116 -9.95 11.46 15.09
C GLU A 116 -9.84 10.55 16.33
N ARG A 117 -10.79 9.62 16.52
CA ARG A 117 -10.77 8.68 17.66
C ARG A 117 -9.59 7.69 17.64
N SER A 118 -9.07 7.40 16.45
CA SER A 118 -7.86 6.58 16.29
C SER A 118 -6.61 7.38 16.63
N CYS A 119 -6.61 8.69 16.29
CA CYS A 119 -5.49 9.61 16.54
C CYS A 119 -5.30 9.93 18.02
N ASP A 120 -6.39 10.13 18.78
CA ASP A 120 -6.34 10.35 20.23
C ASP A 120 -5.69 9.18 20.99
N ARG A 121 -5.75 7.98 20.40
CA ARG A 121 -5.12 6.78 20.97
C ARG A 121 -3.62 6.72 20.70
N CYS A 122 -3.14 7.34 19.62
CA CYS A 122 -1.74 7.38 19.21
C CYS A 122 -0.95 8.58 19.78
N LEU A 123 -1.58 9.75 19.93
CA LEU A 123 -0.84 11.01 20.07
C LEU A 123 -1.05 11.79 21.37
N PHE A 124 -1.98 11.42 22.26
CA PHE A 124 -2.20 12.17 23.50
C PHE A 124 -1.70 11.44 24.75
N LYS A 125 -0.47 11.80 25.15
CA LYS A 125 0.02 11.89 26.54
C LYS A 125 1.33 12.70 26.55
N LEU A 126 1.20 14.01 26.33
CA LEU A 126 1.95 14.96 27.14
C LEU A 126 1.21 15.09 28.47
#